data_AF-A0A5M3XP59-F1
#
_entry.id   AF-A0A5M3XP59-F1
#
_cell.length_a   1.000
_cell.length_b   1.000
_cell.length_c   1.000
_cell.angle_alpha   90.00
_cell.angle_beta   90.00
_cell.angle_gamma   90.00
#
_symmetry.space_group_name_H-M   'P 1'
#
loop_
_entity.id
_entity.type
_entity.pdbx_description
1 polymer ?
#
loop_
_entity_poly.entity_id
_entity_poly.type
_entity_poly.pdbx_seq_one_letter_code
_entity_poly.pdbx_strand_id
1 'polypeptide(L)'
;MICELVTTITEVNRATRGRVVQNGKRIVPVLLLAAGCGVVRPWAAEPAYACGNNPVPLEVLSDGRPATQLGPDGRAALKGHEVRPVEDLHKWRIVEESDERVAIIRELDEPRDPDTMKTTHGYLLVERFGPPDADGRPSWHLRSSRRCDLRRVMDGLGVADVALDPARPATGTGVHLLVTERACASGQPATGRVRVVSLEETDREVGLVIGVERFDGGGAVTCQGNPPTPFTVELGQPLGDRVLRDAGVHPTREIVEFRRSAR
;
A
#
# COMPACT_ATOMS: atom_id res chain seq x y z
N MET A 1 -9.14 -37.15 11.80
CA MET A 1 -7.94 -36.86 11.02
C MET A 1 -6.86 -36.51 12.03
N ILE A 2 -5.98 -37.48 12.30
CA ILE A 2 -5.02 -37.49 13.41
C ILE A 2 -3.69 -36.96 12.85
N CYS A 3 -3.13 -35.89 13.42
CA CYS A 3 -1.74 -35.49 13.14
C CYS A 3 -0.86 -35.95 14.30
N GLU A 4 -0.03 -36.96 14.03
CA GLU A 4 1.07 -37.38 14.89
C GLU A 4 2.19 -36.31 14.89
N LEU A 5 2.68 -36.00 16.08
CA LEU A 5 3.82 -35.10 16.31
C LEU A 5 5.02 -35.96 16.70
N VAL A 6 6.00 -36.06 15.80
CA VAL A 6 7.31 -36.66 16.07
C VAL A 6 8.12 -35.68 16.92
N THR A 7 8.39 -36.05 18.17
CA THR A 7 9.29 -35.30 19.07
C THR A 7 10.60 -36.05 19.17
N THR A 8 11.68 -35.48 18.63
CA THR A 8 13.04 -36.01 18.80
C THR A 8 13.59 -35.50 20.12
N ILE A 9 13.76 -36.40 21.09
CA ILE A 9 14.45 -36.16 22.36
C ILE A 9 15.95 -36.41 22.13
N THR A 10 16.78 -35.38 22.30
CA THR A 10 18.23 -35.55 22.39
C THR A 10 18.63 -35.60 23.87
N GLU A 11 18.89 -36.80 24.37
CA GLU A 11 19.55 -37.03 25.66
C GLU A 11 21.02 -36.63 25.57
N VAL A 12 21.51 -35.82 26.53
CA VAL A 12 22.94 -35.74 26.87
C VAL A 12 23.09 -36.06 28.35
N ASN A 13 23.57 -37.27 28.60
CA ASN A 13 23.97 -37.77 29.91
C ASN A 13 25.45 -37.45 30.14
N ARG A 14 25.82 -36.75 31.22
CA ARG A 14 27.09 -37.01 31.91
C ARG A 14 27.04 -36.65 33.39
N ALA A 15 27.50 -37.62 34.17
CA ALA A 15 27.44 -37.76 35.62
C ALA A 15 28.34 -36.81 36.42
N THR A 16 27.91 -36.49 37.64
CA THR A 16 28.79 -36.52 38.83
C THR A 16 28.01 -36.78 40.11
N ARG A 17 28.64 -37.56 40.99
CA ARG A 17 28.13 -38.16 42.23
C ARG A 17 27.89 -37.12 43.34
N GLY A 18 26.85 -37.35 44.15
CA GLY A 18 26.67 -36.70 45.45
C GLY A 18 25.47 -37.31 46.21
N ARG A 19 25.77 -38.17 47.18
CA ARG A 19 24.85 -38.85 48.10
C ARG A 19 24.30 -37.81 49.10
N VAL A 20 23.01 -37.88 49.48
CA VAL A 20 22.48 -37.68 50.87
C VAL A 20 20.93 -37.68 50.89
N VAL A 21 20.42 -38.70 51.57
CA VAL A 21 19.28 -38.77 52.53
C VAL A 21 17.82 -38.48 52.10
N GLN A 22 17.03 -39.51 52.42
CA GLN A 22 15.57 -39.71 52.54
C GLN A 22 14.67 -38.55 53.01
N ASN A 23 13.40 -38.75 52.63
CA ASN A 23 12.14 -38.35 53.28
C ASN A 23 11.54 -36.98 52.90
N GLY A 24 10.39 -37.06 52.23
CA GLY A 24 9.44 -35.98 52.13
C GLY A 24 8.61 -36.06 50.86
N LYS A 25 7.43 -36.68 50.93
CA LYS A 25 6.36 -36.53 49.93
C LYS A 25 6.12 -35.03 49.70
N ARG A 26 6.56 -34.50 48.56
CA ARG A 26 6.17 -33.18 48.06
C ARG A 26 5.19 -33.37 46.92
N ILE A 27 3.96 -32.94 47.16
CA ILE A 27 2.91 -32.79 46.16
C ILE A 27 3.37 -31.64 45.25
N VAL A 28 3.68 -31.95 44.00
CA VAL A 28 3.97 -30.97 42.95
C VAL A 28 2.63 -30.52 42.36
N PRO A 29 2.27 -29.23 42.40
CA PRO A 29 1.13 -28.75 41.63
C PRO A 29 1.54 -28.76 40.15
N VAL A 30 0.83 -29.57 39.37
CA VAL A 30 0.91 -29.53 37.90
C VAL A 30 0.33 -28.18 37.46
N LEU A 31 1.21 -27.22 37.14
CA LEU A 31 0.82 -26.03 36.39
C LEU A 31 0.46 -26.48 34.97
N LEU A 32 -0.82 -26.46 34.63
CA LEU A 32 -1.27 -26.50 33.23
C LEU A 32 -0.83 -25.18 32.57
N LEU A 33 0.26 -25.22 31.80
CA LEU A 33 0.57 -24.21 30.81
C LEU A 33 -0.39 -24.42 29.63
N ALA A 34 -1.46 -23.65 29.57
CA ALA A 34 -2.27 -23.53 28.37
C ALA A 34 -1.40 -22.84 27.30
N ALA A 35 -0.81 -23.65 26.41
CA ALA A 35 -0.18 -23.16 25.19
C ALA A 35 -1.28 -22.56 24.30
N GLY A 36 -1.52 -21.25 24.46
CA GLY A 36 -2.30 -20.50 23.49
C GLY A 36 -1.58 -20.58 22.15
N CYS A 37 -2.18 -21.27 21.19
CA CYS A 37 -1.80 -21.16 19.79
C CYS A 37 -2.05 -19.70 19.38
N GLY A 38 -1.03 -18.86 19.55
CA GLY A 38 -0.96 -17.59 18.86
C GLY A 38 -0.95 -17.89 17.38
N VAL A 39 -2.12 -17.76 16.75
CA VAL A 39 -2.19 -17.70 15.29
C VAL A 39 -1.50 -16.40 14.93
N VAL A 40 -0.18 -16.48 14.69
CA VAL A 40 0.52 -15.49 13.90
C VAL A 40 -0.11 -15.63 12.52
N ARG A 41 -1.18 -14.88 12.24
CA ARG A 41 -1.67 -14.73 10.87
C ARG A 41 -0.49 -14.12 10.12
N PRO A 42 0.13 -14.82 9.15
CA PRO A 42 1.05 -14.14 8.27
C PRO A 42 0.20 -13.08 7.58
N TRP A 43 0.49 -11.81 7.86
CA TRP A 43 -0.03 -10.72 7.06
C TRP A 43 0.66 -10.90 5.70
N ALA A 44 0.08 -11.74 4.84
CA ALA A 44 0.06 -11.41 3.43
C ALA A 44 -0.71 -10.09 3.42
N ALA A 45 0.04 -8.98 3.56
CA ALA A 45 -0.54 -7.66 3.64
C ALA A 45 -1.44 -7.55 2.40
N GLU A 46 -2.74 -7.37 2.63
CA GLU A 46 -3.65 -7.03 1.55
C GLU A 46 -3.04 -5.89 0.74
N PRO A 47 -3.29 -5.82 -0.58
CA PRO A 47 -2.66 -4.79 -1.41
C PRO A 47 -2.95 -3.42 -0.81
N ALA A 48 -1.95 -2.84 -0.16
CA ALA A 48 -2.04 -1.50 0.38
C ALA A 48 -1.92 -0.54 -0.79
N TYR A 49 -2.85 0.39 -0.89
CA TYR A 49 -2.67 1.57 -1.73
C TYR A 49 -1.95 2.63 -0.92
N ALA A 50 -1.47 3.67 -1.59
CA ALA A 50 -0.97 4.85 -0.93
C ALA A 50 -1.47 6.11 -1.61
N CYS A 51 -1.85 7.07 -0.78
CA CYS A 51 -2.07 8.43 -1.19
C CYS A 51 -0.78 9.21 -0.95
N GLY A 52 0.11 9.24 -1.95
CA GLY A 52 1.49 9.69 -1.77
C GLY A 52 2.27 8.71 -0.90
N ASN A 53 2.85 9.16 0.22
CA ASN A 53 3.57 8.30 1.17
C ASN A 53 2.70 7.79 2.32
N ASN A 54 1.38 8.00 2.27
CA ASN A 54 0.47 7.57 3.33
C ASN A 54 -0.25 6.28 2.89
N PRO A 55 -0.01 5.15 3.56
CA PRO A 55 -0.70 3.90 3.27
C PRO A 55 -2.22 4.03 3.47
N VAL A 56 -2.97 3.36 2.62
CA VAL A 56 -4.42 3.28 2.63
C VAL A 56 -4.79 1.82 2.36
N PRO A 57 -5.28 1.10 3.38
CA PRO A 57 -5.73 -0.28 3.20
C PRO A 57 -6.93 -0.34 2.25
N LEU A 58 -7.03 -1.38 1.43
CA LEU A 58 -8.09 -1.51 0.41
C LEU A 58 -9.47 -1.64 1.06
N GLU A 59 -9.57 -2.32 2.19
CA GLU A 59 -10.79 -2.49 2.97
C GLU A 59 -11.39 -1.16 3.44
N VAL A 60 -10.57 -0.13 3.66
CA VAL A 60 -11.04 1.22 3.99
C VAL A 60 -11.80 1.86 2.82
N LEU A 61 -11.40 1.54 1.59
CA LEU A 61 -12.01 2.09 0.37
C LEU A 61 -13.37 1.46 0.08
N SER A 62 -13.52 0.17 0.35
CA SER A 62 -14.78 -0.57 0.10
C SER A 62 -15.77 -0.47 1.26
N ASP A 63 -15.33 -0.80 2.47
CA ASP A 63 -16.20 -1.02 3.64
C ASP A 63 -15.81 -0.14 4.85
N GLY A 64 -14.99 0.90 4.61
CA GLY A 64 -14.48 1.76 5.66
C GLY A 64 -15.58 2.44 6.49
N ARG A 65 -15.35 2.53 7.79
CA ARG A 65 -16.21 3.30 8.69
C ARG A 65 -16.24 4.77 8.26
N PRO A 66 -17.42 5.42 8.18
CA PRO A 66 -17.49 6.83 7.84
C PRO A 66 -16.89 7.70 8.96
N ALA A 67 -16.33 8.85 8.61
CA ALA A 67 -15.70 9.78 9.55
C ALA A 67 -16.71 10.40 10.55
N THR A 68 -18.02 10.29 10.28
CA THR A 68 -19.07 10.60 11.27
C THR A 68 -19.01 9.71 12.51
N GLN A 69 -18.32 8.57 12.44
CA GLN A 69 -18.11 7.63 13.56
C GLN A 69 -16.76 7.80 14.26
N LEU A 70 -16.00 8.85 13.97
CA LEU A 70 -14.78 9.18 14.73
C LEU A 70 -15.12 9.34 16.22
N GLY A 71 -14.26 8.84 17.09
CA GLY A 71 -14.29 9.03 18.53
C GLY A 71 -14.00 10.47 18.97
N PRO A 72 -13.93 10.73 20.28
CA PRO A 72 -13.66 12.07 20.81
C PRO A 72 -12.35 12.67 20.32
N ASP A 73 -11.26 11.90 20.33
CA ASP A 73 -9.95 12.33 19.83
C ASP A 73 -9.98 12.59 18.32
N GLY A 74 -10.59 11.69 17.53
CA GLY A 74 -10.84 11.90 16.10
C GLY A 74 -11.55 13.21 15.79
N ARG A 75 -12.63 13.50 16.51
CA ARG A 75 -13.39 14.76 16.36
C ARG A 75 -12.62 15.99 16.83
N ALA A 76 -11.75 15.84 17.83
CA ALA A 76 -10.86 16.92 18.27
C ALA A 76 -9.78 17.20 17.23
N ALA A 77 -9.22 16.16 16.61
CA ALA A 77 -8.23 16.29 15.53
C ALA A 77 -8.78 17.08 14.34
N LEU A 78 -10.04 16.86 13.95
CA LEU A 78 -10.68 17.63 12.88
C LEU A 78 -10.92 19.12 13.21
N LYS A 79 -10.67 19.53 14.45
CA LYS A 79 -10.67 20.93 14.92
C LYS A 79 -9.26 21.44 15.25
N GLY A 80 -8.23 20.65 14.91
CA GLY A 80 -6.84 20.98 15.17
C GLY A 80 -6.38 22.22 14.42
N HIS A 81 -5.18 22.69 14.76
CA HIS A 81 -4.56 23.82 14.10
C HIS A 81 -4.39 23.56 12.60
N GLU A 82 -4.71 24.58 11.79
CA GLU A 82 -4.61 24.57 10.33
C GLU A 82 -5.57 23.61 9.60
N VAL A 83 -6.35 22.82 10.34
CA VAL A 83 -7.38 21.96 9.77
C VAL A 83 -8.57 22.81 9.35
N ARG A 84 -8.83 22.85 8.05
CA ARG A 84 -10.03 23.49 7.51
C ARG A 84 -11.26 22.65 7.83
N PRO A 85 -12.46 23.27 7.96
CA PRO A 85 -13.70 22.53 8.11
C PRO A 85 -13.84 21.43 7.05
N VAL A 86 -14.08 20.21 7.50
CA VAL A 86 -14.28 19.05 6.64
C VAL A 86 -15.78 18.91 6.37
N GLU A 87 -16.19 19.26 5.16
CA GLU A 87 -17.57 19.09 4.69
C GLU A 87 -17.85 17.62 4.34
N ASP A 88 -19.14 17.26 4.35
CA ASP A 88 -19.63 15.93 3.97
C ASP A 88 -18.93 14.75 4.66
N LEU A 89 -18.73 14.81 5.97
CA LEU A 89 -18.04 13.76 6.75
C LEU A 89 -18.56 12.33 6.53
N HIS A 90 -19.81 12.17 6.06
CA HIS A 90 -20.39 10.87 5.71
C HIS A 90 -19.75 10.24 4.45
N LYS A 91 -19.13 11.04 3.58
CA LYS A 91 -18.36 10.60 2.40
C LYS A 91 -16.90 10.27 2.73
N TRP A 92 -16.41 10.70 3.89
CA TRP A 92 -15.05 10.41 4.33
C TRP A 92 -15.00 9.07 5.08
N ARG A 93 -13.95 8.30 4.85
CA ARG A 93 -13.66 7.01 5.48
C ARG A 93 -12.47 7.16 6.43
N ILE A 94 -12.55 6.51 7.58
CA ILE A 94 -11.48 6.48 8.57
C ILE A 94 -10.40 5.52 8.07
N VAL A 95 -9.21 6.06 7.80
CA VAL A 95 -8.00 5.27 7.45
C VAL A 95 -7.29 4.85 8.72
N GLU A 96 -7.18 5.77 9.68
CA GLU A 96 -6.49 5.57 10.94
C GLU A 96 -7.12 6.46 12.02
N GLU A 97 -7.28 5.94 13.22
CA GLU A 97 -7.69 6.70 14.39
C GLU A 97 -6.94 6.17 15.62
N SER A 98 -6.12 7.03 16.21
CA SER A 98 -5.43 6.82 17.48
C SER A 98 -5.45 8.11 18.31
N ASP A 99 -4.85 8.08 19.49
CA ASP A 99 -4.69 9.25 20.36
C ASP A 99 -3.63 10.24 19.85
N GLU A 100 -2.75 9.82 18.94
CA GLU A 100 -1.70 10.65 18.34
C GLU A 100 -1.95 11.02 16.87
N ARG A 101 -2.80 10.26 16.17
CA ARG A 101 -2.92 10.36 14.70
C ARG A 101 -4.32 10.04 14.21
N VAL A 102 -4.81 10.86 13.28
CA VAL A 102 -6.11 10.67 12.63
C VAL A 102 -5.94 10.90 11.14
N ALA A 103 -6.31 9.89 10.35
CA ALA A 103 -6.30 9.96 8.90
C ALA A 103 -7.68 9.61 8.34
N ILE A 104 -8.15 10.44 7.41
CA ILE A 104 -9.39 10.19 6.68
C ILE A 104 -9.17 10.37 5.18
N ILE A 105 -9.90 9.60 4.39
CA ILE A 105 -9.86 9.63 2.92
C ILE A 105 -11.27 9.70 2.35
N ARG A 106 -11.44 10.32 1.20
CA ARG A 106 -12.67 10.20 0.40
C ARG A 106 -12.36 10.07 -1.08
N GLU A 107 -13.24 9.42 -1.81
CA GLU A 107 -13.31 9.60 -3.25
C GLU A 107 -13.87 11.00 -3.60
N LEU A 108 -13.39 11.57 -4.69
CA LEU A 108 -13.88 12.85 -5.21
C LEU A 108 -15.10 12.59 -6.09
N ASP A 109 -16.14 13.43 -5.96
CA ASP A 109 -17.35 13.33 -6.80
C ASP A 109 -17.00 13.47 -8.30
N GLU A 110 -16.00 14.30 -8.62
CA GLU A 110 -15.42 14.42 -9.95
C GLU A 110 -13.89 14.27 -9.87
N PRO A 111 -13.31 13.29 -10.59
CA PRO A 111 -11.87 13.20 -10.73
C PRO A 111 -11.31 14.49 -11.34
N ARG A 112 -10.25 15.03 -10.72
CA ARG A 112 -9.57 16.21 -11.22
C ARG A 112 -8.35 15.81 -12.02
N ASP A 113 -8.26 16.30 -13.24
CA ASP A 113 -7.12 16.09 -14.13
C ASP A 113 -6.31 17.40 -14.32
N PRO A 114 -5.38 17.73 -13.42
CA PRO A 114 -4.40 18.78 -13.65
C PRO A 114 -3.38 18.35 -14.71
N ASP A 115 -3.74 18.40 -16.00
CA ASP A 115 -2.92 18.27 -17.24
C ASP A 115 -1.94 17.07 -17.37
N THR A 116 -1.70 16.33 -16.29
CA THR A 116 -0.57 15.41 -16.09
C THR A 116 -0.85 14.33 -15.06
N MET A 117 -1.85 14.49 -14.17
CA MET A 117 -2.16 13.47 -13.17
C MET A 117 -3.61 13.53 -12.68
N LYS A 118 -4.42 12.56 -13.09
CA LYS A 118 -5.79 12.37 -12.59
C LYS A 118 -5.79 12.02 -11.10
N THR A 119 -6.27 12.94 -10.27
CA THR A 119 -6.52 12.72 -8.84
C THR A 119 -7.96 12.30 -8.62
N THR A 120 -8.15 11.22 -7.86
CA THR A 120 -9.47 10.62 -7.58
C THR A 120 -9.85 10.70 -6.12
N HIS A 121 -8.90 10.97 -5.22
CA HIS A 121 -9.14 10.97 -3.79
C HIS A 121 -8.70 12.27 -3.12
N GLY A 122 -9.38 12.63 -2.05
CA GLY A 122 -8.94 13.60 -1.06
C GLY A 122 -8.47 12.88 0.20
N TYR A 123 -7.37 13.34 0.79
CA TYR A 123 -6.76 12.74 1.98
C TYR A 123 -6.38 13.81 2.99
N LEU A 124 -6.73 13.55 4.25
CA LEU A 124 -6.42 14.40 5.39
C LEU A 124 -5.70 13.57 6.45
N LEU A 125 -4.58 14.09 6.94
CA LEU A 125 -3.83 13.55 8.07
C LEU A 125 -3.59 14.65 9.08
N VAL A 126 -4.00 14.39 10.32
CA VAL A 126 -3.79 15.24 11.47
C VAL A 126 -3.02 14.43 12.50
N GLU A 127 -1.99 15.02 13.08
CA GLU A 127 -1.17 14.39 14.12
C GLU A 127 -1.00 15.34 15.31
N ARG A 128 -0.75 14.76 16.47
CA ARG A 128 -0.26 15.49 17.63
C ARG A 128 1.24 15.76 17.48
N PHE A 129 1.64 17.02 17.59
CA PHE A 129 3.06 17.38 17.73
C PHE A 129 3.22 18.75 18.40
N GLY A 130 4.45 19.07 18.79
CA GLY A 130 4.78 20.31 19.49
C GLY A 130 4.81 20.16 21.01
N PRO A 131 5.00 21.27 21.75
CA PRO A 131 4.99 21.25 23.21
C PRO A 131 3.65 20.78 23.77
N PRO A 132 3.63 20.02 24.88
CA PRO A 132 2.41 19.70 25.58
C PRO A 132 1.65 20.96 26.04
N ASP A 133 0.33 20.91 25.96
CA ASP A 133 -0.56 21.89 26.57
C ASP A 133 -0.71 21.66 28.09
N ALA A 134 -1.65 22.38 28.72
CA ALA A 134 -1.93 22.25 30.15
C ALA A 134 -2.40 20.85 30.56
N ASP A 135 -2.96 20.06 29.63
CA ASP A 135 -3.40 18.68 29.86
C ASP A 135 -2.26 17.67 29.61
N GLY A 136 -1.05 18.15 29.34
CA GLY A 136 0.15 17.33 29.17
C GLY A 136 0.21 16.61 27.83
N ARG A 137 -0.60 17.02 26.83
CA ARG A 137 -0.60 16.42 25.50
C ARG A 137 -0.21 17.44 24.43
N PRO A 138 0.52 17.04 23.37
CA PRO A 138 0.72 17.93 22.24
C PRO A 138 -0.62 18.25 21.54
N SER A 139 -0.69 19.43 20.93
CA SER A 139 -1.88 19.88 20.20
C SER A 139 -2.03 19.13 18.87
N TRP A 140 -3.26 19.08 18.35
CA TRP A 140 -3.54 18.53 17.01
C TRP A 140 -3.16 19.52 15.93
N HIS A 141 -2.46 19.05 14.90
CA HIS A 141 -2.00 19.87 13.79
C HIS A 141 -2.15 19.15 12.46
N LEU A 142 -2.51 19.90 11.42
CA LEU A 142 -2.55 19.39 10.06
C LEU A 142 -1.15 18.96 9.61
N ARG A 143 -1.03 17.71 9.15
CA ARG A 143 0.20 17.20 8.53
C ARG A 143 0.09 17.08 7.03
N SER A 144 -1.08 16.68 6.55
CA SER A 144 -1.33 16.55 5.12
C SER A 144 -2.78 16.85 4.83
N SER A 145 -3.03 17.73 3.87
CA SER A 145 -4.31 17.89 3.20
C SER A 145 -4.02 17.93 1.71
N ARG A 146 -4.28 16.82 1.02
CA ARG A 146 -3.95 16.70 -0.41
C ARG A 146 -4.99 15.94 -1.19
N ARG A 147 -5.00 16.18 -2.48
CA ARG A 147 -5.60 15.27 -3.45
C ARG A 147 -4.54 14.29 -3.93
N CYS A 148 -4.95 13.08 -4.27
CA CYS A 148 -4.04 12.06 -4.78
C CYS A 148 -4.71 11.13 -5.77
N ASP A 149 -3.83 10.50 -6.53
CA ASP A 149 -4.11 9.28 -7.24
C ASP A 149 -3.68 8.11 -6.34
N LEU A 150 -4.61 7.25 -5.93
CA LEU A 150 -4.28 6.10 -5.09
C LEU A 150 -3.52 5.07 -5.91
N ARG A 151 -2.29 4.78 -5.51
CA ARG A 151 -1.40 3.86 -6.21
C ARG A 151 -1.07 2.67 -5.33
N ARG A 152 -1.04 1.48 -5.90
CA ARG A 152 -0.66 0.26 -5.20
C ARG A 152 0.78 0.37 -4.70
N VAL A 153 1.01 0.02 -3.45
CA VAL A 153 2.34 -0.13 -2.87
C VAL A 153 2.92 -1.45 -3.34
N MET A 154 4.14 -1.41 -3.87
CA MET A 154 4.85 -2.55 -4.42
C MET A 154 6.19 -2.68 -3.71
N ASP A 155 6.51 -3.88 -3.23
CA ASP A 155 7.76 -4.09 -2.50
C ASP A 155 8.97 -3.90 -3.43
N GLY A 156 9.92 -3.06 -3.01
CA GLY A 156 11.12 -2.73 -3.78
C GLY A 156 10.91 -2.00 -5.11
N LEU A 157 9.66 -1.70 -5.52
CA LEU A 157 9.34 -1.12 -6.83
C LEU A 157 8.66 0.25 -6.71
N GLY A 158 9.12 1.18 -7.53
CA GLY A 158 8.49 2.48 -7.72
C GLY A 158 7.25 2.40 -8.62
N VAL A 159 6.33 3.35 -8.43
CA VAL A 159 5.14 3.51 -9.27
C VAL A 159 5.51 4.12 -10.62
N ALA A 160 4.76 3.75 -11.65
CA ALA A 160 4.89 4.29 -12.99
C ALA A 160 3.52 4.65 -13.58
N ASP A 161 3.55 5.58 -14.52
CA ASP A 161 2.43 5.86 -15.42
C ASP A 161 2.57 4.98 -16.67
N VAL A 162 1.45 4.44 -17.14
CA VAL A 162 1.40 3.49 -18.25
C VAL A 162 0.44 4.00 -19.31
N ALA A 163 0.86 3.95 -20.56
CA ALA A 163 0.03 4.27 -21.72
C ALA A 163 0.32 3.28 -22.85
N LEU A 164 -0.63 3.12 -23.79
CA LEU A 164 -0.37 2.38 -25.03
C LEU A 164 0.60 3.16 -25.93
N ASP A 165 1.51 2.45 -26.59
CA ASP A 165 2.42 2.99 -27.59
C ASP A 165 1.65 3.23 -28.91
N PRO A 166 1.36 4.50 -29.30
CA PRO A 166 0.58 4.77 -30.50
C PRO A 166 1.31 4.39 -31.79
N ALA A 167 2.64 4.19 -31.74
CA ALA A 167 3.39 3.72 -32.90
C ALA A 167 3.20 2.20 -33.15
N ARG A 168 2.64 1.47 -32.18
CA ARG A 168 2.48 0.01 -32.24
C ARG A 168 1.13 -0.43 -31.66
N PRO A 169 0.07 -0.47 -32.48
CA PRO A 169 -1.27 -0.88 -32.06
C PRO A 169 -1.29 -2.28 -31.42
N ALA A 170 -2.07 -2.44 -30.35
CA ALA A 170 -2.18 -3.68 -29.59
C ALA A 170 -3.19 -4.66 -30.23
N THR A 171 -2.91 -5.15 -31.44
CA THR A 171 -3.82 -6.04 -32.18
C THR A 171 -3.52 -7.55 -32.02
N GLY A 172 -2.40 -7.89 -31.39
CA GLY A 172 -1.94 -9.27 -31.18
C GLY A 172 -1.85 -9.67 -29.71
N THR A 173 -1.00 -10.66 -29.42
CA THR A 173 -0.63 -11.07 -28.05
C THR A 173 0.39 -10.12 -27.42
N GLY A 174 1.17 -9.40 -28.23
CA GLY A 174 2.11 -8.39 -27.76
C GLY A 174 1.44 -7.04 -27.58
N VAL A 175 1.38 -6.55 -26.34
CA VAL A 175 0.90 -5.20 -26.01
C VAL A 175 2.10 -4.29 -25.80
N HIS A 176 2.21 -3.27 -26.64
CA HIS A 176 3.29 -2.28 -26.58
C HIS A 176 2.88 -1.08 -25.73
N LEU A 177 3.66 -0.83 -24.69
CA LEU A 177 3.42 0.18 -23.68
C LEU A 177 4.52 1.23 -23.67
N LEU A 178 4.17 2.42 -23.23
CA LEU A 178 5.08 3.47 -22.80
C LEU A 178 4.97 3.59 -21.27
N VAL A 179 6.05 3.25 -20.58
CA VAL A 179 6.12 3.28 -19.11
C VAL A 179 6.96 4.47 -18.67
N THR A 180 6.38 5.37 -17.87
CA THR A 180 7.07 6.54 -17.33
C THR A 180 7.20 6.39 -15.83
N GLU A 181 8.41 6.20 -15.31
CA GLU A 181 8.59 6.12 -13.86
C GLU A 181 8.34 7.47 -13.20
N ARG A 182 7.78 7.45 -12.00
CA ARG A 182 7.53 8.67 -11.22
C ARG A 182 8.63 8.99 -10.22
N ALA A 183 9.46 8.00 -9.86
CA ALA A 183 10.62 8.22 -9.03
C ALA A 183 11.65 9.08 -9.77
N CYS A 184 12.49 9.79 -9.03
CA CYS A 184 13.54 10.59 -9.66
C CYS A 184 14.58 9.64 -10.27
N ALA A 185 14.94 9.86 -11.54
CA ALA A 185 15.95 9.07 -12.25
C ALA A 185 16.92 9.92 -13.08
N SER A 186 17.10 11.20 -12.73
CA SER A 186 17.99 12.10 -13.47
C SER A 186 17.73 12.10 -14.99
N GLY A 187 16.45 12.04 -15.39
CA GLY A 187 16.04 12.08 -16.79
C GLY A 187 16.41 10.83 -17.59
N GLN A 188 16.81 9.75 -16.91
CA GLN A 188 17.11 8.49 -17.56
C GLN A 188 15.84 7.65 -17.77
N PRO A 189 15.76 6.88 -18.88
CA PRO A 189 14.68 5.94 -19.08
C PRO A 189 14.75 4.78 -18.06
N ALA A 190 13.63 4.06 -17.93
CA ALA A 190 13.47 2.85 -17.13
C ALA A 190 13.93 1.57 -17.85
N THR A 191 14.78 1.69 -18.88
CA THR A 191 15.27 0.55 -19.67
C THR A 191 15.86 -0.53 -18.76
N GLY A 192 15.35 -1.76 -18.87
CA GLY A 192 15.79 -2.90 -18.05
C GLY A 192 15.26 -2.92 -16.61
N ARG A 193 14.57 -1.87 -16.15
CA ARG A 193 14.07 -1.72 -14.76
C ARG A 193 12.55 -1.89 -14.64
N VAL A 194 11.81 -1.89 -15.74
CA VAL A 194 10.36 -2.14 -15.76
C VAL A 194 10.05 -3.60 -15.39
N ARG A 195 9.06 -3.83 -14.54
CA ARG A 195 8.59 -5.15 -14.08
C ARG A 195 7.08 -5.24 -14.16
N VAL A 196 6.57 -6.37 -14.67
CA VAL A 196 5.17 -6.76 -14.51
C VAL A 196 5.02 -7.37 -13.11
N VAL A 197 4.25 -6.70 -12.25
CA VAL A 197 3.99 -7.14 -10.88
C VAL A 197 2.82 -8.11 -10.83
N SER A 198 1.77 -7.84 -11.61
CA SER A 198 0.67 -8.78 -11.83
C SER A 198 0.08 -8.58 -13.21
N LEU A 199 -0.37 -9.69 -13.80
CA LEU A 199 -1.09 -9.75 -15.06
C LEU A 199 -2.27 -10.70 -14.86
N GLU A 200 -3.48 -10.15 -14.93
CA GLU A 200 -4.73 -10.90 -14.78
C GLU A 200 -5.49 -10.82 -16.10
N GLU A 201 -5.70 -11.97 -16.74
CA GLU A 201 -6.39 -12.06 -18.02
C GLU A 201 -7.75 -12.72 -17.85
N THR A 202 -8.77 -12.08 -18.44
CA THR A 202 -10.12 -12.63 -18.58
C THR A 202 -10.56 -12.54 -20.04
N ASP A 203 -11.75 -13.05 -20.34
CA ASP A 203 -12.36 -12.93 -21.67
C ASP A 203 -12.75 -11.49 -22.04
N ARG A 204 -12.77 -10.56 -21.08
CA ARG A 204 -13.26 -9.17 -21.29
C ARG A 204 -12.22 -8.10 -20.99
N GLU A 205 -11.26 -8.39 -20.13
CA GLU A 205 -10.28 -7.41 -19.67
C GLU A 205 -8.94 -8.04 -19.33
N VAL A 206 -7.91 -7.22 -19.42
CA VAL A 206 -6.54 -7.52 -19.00
C VAL A 206 -6.15 -6.50 -17.94
N GLY A 207 -6.03 -6.95 -16.70
CA GLY A 207 -5.57 -6.13 -15.57
C GLY A 207 -4.04 -6.20 -15.45
N LEU A 208 -3.38 -5.06 -15.47
CA LEU A 208 -1.93 -4.95 -15.42
C LEU A 208 -1.47 -4.09 -14.24
N VAL A 209 -0.45 -4.56 -13.52
CA VAL A 209 0.30 -3.75 -12.56
C VAL A 209 1.76 -3.70 -13.00
N ILE A 210 2.24 -2.49 -13.30
CA ILE A 210 3.65 -2.24 -13.65
C ILE A 210 4.34 -1.51 -12.50
N GLY A 211 5.51 -2.03 -12.12
CA GLY A 211 6.45 -1.37 -11.22
C GLY A 211 7.79 -1.10 -11.93
N VAL A 212 8.58 -0.19 -11.37
CA VAL A 212 9.91 0.14 -11.88
C VAL A 212 10.94 0.05 -10.75
N GLU A 213 11.98 -0.75 -10.93
CA GLU A 213 13.10 -0.80 -9.99
C GLU A 213 13.78 0.57 -9.88
N ARG A 214 14.26 0.91 -8.68
CA ARG A 214 14.89 2.21 -8.42
C ARG A 214 16.11 2.44 -9.32
N PHE A 215 16.25 3.67 -9.81
CA PHE A 215 17.47 4.10 -10.50
C PHE A 215 18.66 4.22 -9.53
N ASP A 216 19.73 3.47 -9.79
CA ASP A 216 20.98 3.45 -9.04
C ASP A 216 22.06 4.27 -9.77
N GLY A 217 21.82 5.57 -9.94
CA GLY A 217 22.70 6.48 -10.68
C GLY A 217 24.12 6.71 -10.12
N GLY A 218 24.61 5.87 -9.20
CA GLY A 218 25.95 5.95 -8.60
C GLY A 218 26.23 7.24 -7.81
N GLY A 219 25.21 8.05 -7.54
CA GLY A 219 25.34 9.38 -6.93
C GLY A 219 23.99 10.04 -6.67
N ALA A 220 23.99 11.37 -6.50
CA ALA A 220 22.78 12.14 -6.29
C ALA A 220 21.85 12.06 -7.51
N VAL A 221 20.57 11.78 -7.27
CA VAL A 221 19.55 11.64 -8.31
C VAL A 221 18.63 12.86 -8.33
N THR A 222 18.35 13.41 -9.51
CA THR A 222 17.53 14.63 -9.69
C THR A 222 16.17 14.34 -10.31
N CYS A 223 15.22 15.26 -10.13
CA CYS A 223 13.79 15.08 -10.44
C CYS A 223 13.30 15.98 -11.59
N GLN A 224 13.97 15.96 -12.74
CA GLN A 224 13.58 16.75 -13.93
C GLN A 224 12.48 16.11 -14.80
N GLY A 225 11.84 15.05 -14.30
CA GLY A 225 10.98 14.17 -15.09
C GLY A 225 11.77 13.12 -15.87
N ASN A 226 11.11 12.03 -16.26
CA ASN A 226 11.74 10.90 -16.93
C ASN A 226 11.09 10.66 -18.30
N PRO A 227 11.87 10.22 -19.31
CA PRO A 227 11.32 9.90 -20.61
C PRO A 227 10.47 8.61 -20.55
N PRO A 228 9.39 8.52 -21.36
CA PRO A 228 8.65 7.27 -21.52
C PRO A 228 9.55 6.16 -22.06
N THR A 229 9.47 4.98 -21.45
CA THR A 229 10.28 3.81 -21.80
C THR A 229 9.42 2.78 -22.51
N PRO A 230 9.76 2.39 -23.75
CA PRO A 230 9.05 1.32 -24.43
C PRO A 230 9.17 -0.01 -23.67
N PHE A 231 8.04 -0.69 -23.50
CA PHE A 231 7.96 -1.98 -22.84
C PHE A 231 6.90 -2.85 -23.52
N THR A 232 7.14 -4.15 -23.66
CA THR A 232 6.17 -5.08 -24.25
C THR A 232 5.70 -6.06 -23.19
N VAL A 233 4.39 -6.24 -23.07
CA VAL A 233 3.76 -7.31 -22.29
C VAL A 233 3.26 -8.36 -23.26
N GLU A 234 3.61 -9.62 -23.01
CA GLU A 234 3.08 -10.76 -23.76
C GLU A 234 1.84 -11.32 -23.03
N LEU A 235 0.74 -11.46 -23.77
CA LEU A 235 -0.53 -12.01 -23.30
C LEU A 235 -0.68 -13.47 -23.73
N GLY A 236 -1.46 -14.25 -22.96
CA GLY A 236 -1.82 -15.62 -23.32
C GLY A 236 -2.77 -15.71 -24.52
N GLN A 237 -3.54 -14.65 -24.77
CA GLN A 237 -4.46 -14.52 -25.91
C GLN A 237 -4.32 -13.14 -26.56
N PRO A 238 -4.72 -12.96 -27.84
CA PRO A 238 -4.73 -11.64 -28.47
C PRO A 238 -5.58 -10.63 -27.67
N LEU A 239 -5.18 -9.37 -27.58
CA LEU A 239 -5.94 -8.35 -26.84
C LEU A 239 -7.37 -8.23 -27.40
N GLY A 240 -7.51 -8.11 -28.73
CA GLY A 240 -8.80 -8.06 -29.40
C GLY A 240 -9.66 -6.91 -28.88
N ASP A 241 -10.90 -7.21 -28.52
CA ASP A 241 -11.85 -6.24 -27.94
C ASP A 241 -11.76 -6.13 -26.41
N ARG A 242 -10.78 -6.81 -25.77
CA ARG A 242 -10.62 -6.76 -24.31
C ARG A 242 -10.09 -5.40 -23.88
N VAL A 243 -10.60 -4.91 -22.75
CA VAL A 243 -10.14 -3.64 -22.17
C VAL A 243 -8.84 -3.87 -21.41
N LEU A 244 -7.78 -3.14 -21.76
CA LEU A 244 -6.56 -3.12 -20.98
C LEU A 244 -6.71 -2.14 -19.81
N ARG A 245 -6.48 -2.60 -18.59
CA ARG A 245 -6.63 -1.79 -17.35
C ARG A 245 -5.34 -1.68 -16.56
N ASP A 246 -5.05 -0.47 -16.07
CA ASP A 246 -4.10 -0.21 -15.01
C ASP A 246 -4.77 -0.57 -13.68
N ALA A 247 -4.35 -1.71 -13.12
CA ALA A 247 -4.75 -2.19 -11.81
C ALA A 247 -3.80 -1.69 -10.69
N GLY A 248 -2.76 -0.94 -11.05
CA GLY A 248 -1.86 -0.26 -10.13
C GLY A 248 -2.46 1.01 -9.50
N VAL A 249 -3.64 1.44 -9.98
CA VAL A 249 -4.41 2.59 -9.47
C VAL A 249 -5.76 2.16 -8.86
N HIS A 250 -6.28 2.97 -7.94
CA HIS A 250 -7.64 2.82 -7.42
C HIS A 250 -8.53 4.07 -7.65
N PRO A 251 -9.76 3.91 -8.20
CA PRO A 251 -10.24 2.71 -8.88
C PRO A 251 -9.39 2.40 -10.13
N THR A 252 -9.43 1.16 -10.61
CA THR A 252 -8.70 0.72 -11.82
C THR A 252 -9.10 1.56 -13.03
N ARG A 253 -8.16 1.83 -13.94
CA ARG A 253 -8.42 2.70 -15.11
C ARG A 253 -8.08 2.01 -16.41
N GLU A 254 -8.77 2.37 -17.48
CA GLU A 254 -8.37 1.94 -18.81
C GLU A 254 -7.01 2.54 -19.20
N ILE A 255 -6.14 1.72 -19.77
CA ILE A 255 -4.88 2.15 -20.36
C ILE A 255 -5.18 2.55 -21.80
N VAL A 256 -5.11 3.85 -22.06
CA VAL A 256 -5.35 4.43 -23.38
C VAL A 256 -4.05 4.87 -24.04
N GLU A 257 -4.11 5.22 -25.31
CA GLU A 257 -2.98 5.78 -26.04
C GLU A 257 -2.46 7.07 -25.41
N PHE A 258 -1.13 7.21 -25.41
CA PHE A 258 -0.49 8.43 -24.96
C PHE A 258 -0.88 9.61 -25.87
N ARG A 259 -1.81 10.45 -25.41
CA ARG A 259 -2.10 11.71 -26.07
C ARG A 259 -1.03 12.72 -25.67
N ARG A 260 -0.16 13.10 -26.62
CA ARG A 260 0.63 14.33 -26.44
C ARG A 260 -0.37 15.48 -26.34
N SER A 261 -0.48 16.11 -25.18
CA SER A 261 -1.17 17.39 -25.07
C SER A 261 -0.54 18.34 -26.08
N ALA A 262 -1.30 18.73 -27.10
CA ALA A 262 -0.87 19.72 -28.08
C ALA A 262 -0.54 21.00 -27.28
N ARG A 263 0.75 21.35 -27.22
CA ARG A 263 1.20 22.64 -26.69
C ARG A 263 1.15 23.68 -27.79
#